data_AF-A0AAW7M4L7-F1
#
_entry.id   AF-A0AAW7M4L7-F1
#
_cell.length_a   1.000
_cell.length_b   1.000
_cell.length_c   1.000
_cell.angle_alpha   90.00
_cell.angle_beta   90.00
_cell.angle_gamma   90.00
#
_symmetry.space_group_name_H-M   'P 1'
#
loop_
_entity.id
_entity.type
_entity.pdbx_description
1 polymer ?
#
loop_
_entity_poly.entity_id
_entity_poly.type
_entity_poly.pdbx_seq_one_letter_code
_entity_poly.pdbx_strand_id
1 'polypeptide(L)'
;MRRIVPILGALAAATLLAGCSADDQGAVDAALAWDGAAAGVAELECADLQTDWSEDATTRPERCWTFEESDGLPGAFAAITTSFSEAVGSEPTFGPSCAAWTETQRSLGCQARWTVGDTTVLLTSGLTLEWLGSMVEEDPAADILDPTLTATHELTLWIGGEELEEGLDQAELFYTDPAA
;
A
#
# COMPACT_ATOMS: atom_id res chain seq x y z
N MET A 1 -19.48 23.45 -73.10
CA MET A 1 -20.15 23.30 -71.79
C MET A 1 -19.05 23.17 -70.74
N ARG A 2 -18.64 24.25 -70.07
CA ARG A 2 -19.03 24.69 -68.71
C ARG A 2 -18.80 23.63 -67.60
N ARG A 3 -17.65 23.80 -66.92
CA ARG A 3 -17.31 23.69 -65.47
C ARG A 3 -18.09 22.71 -64.58
N ILE A 4 -17.36 21.96 -63.75
CA ILE A 4 -17.28 22.09 -62.26
C ILE A 4 -16.06 21.30 -61.75
N VAL A 5 -15.33 21.92 -60.82
CA VAL A 5 -14.13 21.43 -60.11
C VAL A 5 -14.57 20.77 -58.76
N PRO A 6 -13.66 20.43 -57.83
CA PRO A 6 -13.53 19.12 -57.20
C PRO A 6 -14.35 18.98 -55.89
N ILE A 7 -14.44 17.77 -55.34
CA ILE A 7 -14.79 17.60 -53.92
C ILE A 7 -13.63 16.89 -53.23
N LEU A 8 -12.90 17.69 -52.45
CA LEU A 8 -12.17 17.26 -51.26
C LEU A 8 -13.17 16.65 -50.27
N GLY A 9 -12.84 15.48 -49.74
CA GLY A 9 -13.43 14.91 -48.53
C GLY A 9 -12.49 13.80 -48.06
N ALA A 10 -11.44 14.15 -47.32
CA ALA A 10 -11.44 14.01 -45.87
C ALA A 10 -11.79 12.56 -45.45
N LEU A 11 -10.80 11.67 -45.43
CA LEU A 11 -10.77 10.67 -44.37
C LEU A 11 -9.69 11.08 -43.39
N ALA A 12 -10.22 11.57 -42.28
CA ALA A 12 -9.53 11.99 -41.09
C ALA A 12 -8.69 10.84 -40.51
N ALA A 13 -7.66 11.27 -39.80
CA ALA A 13 -6.85 10.49 -38.91
C ALA A 13 -7.67 9.50 -38.07
N ALA A 14 -7.31 8.23 -38.16
CA ALA A 14 -7.58 7.25 -37.12
C ALA A 14 -6.24 6.76 -36.56
N THR A 15 -5.41 7.69 -36.08
CA THR A 15 -4.46 7.39 -35.00
C THR A 15 -5.26 7.45 -33.70
N LEU A 16 -6.11 6.44 -33.51
CA LEU A 16 -6.79 6.20 -32.24
C LEU A 16 -5.71 5.77 -31.24
N LEU A 17 -5.29 6.74 -30.43
CA LEU A 17 -5.01 6.62 -29.00
C LEU A 17 -4.58 5.21 -28.55
N ALA A 18 -3.35 4.82 -28.86
CA ALA A 18 -2.57 4.03 -27.92
C ALA A 18 -2.07 5.02 -26.85
N GLY A 19 -2.99 5.48 -25.99
CA GLY A 19 -2.62 6.10 -24.72
C GLY A 19 -1.96 5.02 -23.89
N CYS A 20 -0.70 5.22 -23.57
CA CYS A 20 0.23 4.22 -23.06
C CYS A 20 -0.22 3.60 -21.72
N SER A 21 -0.85 2.43 -21.77
CA SER A 21 -0.92 1.50 -20.63
C SER A 21 0.44 0.90 -20.25
N ALA A 22 1.51 1.27 -20.98
CA ALA A 22 2.87 0.82 -20.71
C ALA A 22 3.47 1.51 -19.48
N ASP A 23 3.07 2.76 -19.20
CA ASP A 23 3.55 3.49 -18.02
C ASP A 23 2.89 2.94 -16.74
N ASP A 24 1.62 2.55 -16.82
CA ASP A 24 0.89 1.96 -15.70
C ASP A 24 1.43 0.56 -15.33
N GLN A 25 1.62 -0.30 -16.34
CA GLN A 25 2.22 -1.63 -16.11
C GLN A 25 3.64 -1.52 -15.56
N GLY A 26 4.43 -0.56 -16.03
CA GLY A 26 5.80 -0.35 -15.55
C GLY A 26 5.84 0.01 -14.07
N ALA A 27 4.89 0.81 -13.58
CA ALA A 27 4.79 1.17 -12.17
C ALA A 27 4.32 0.00 -11.28
N VAL A 28 3.41 -0.86 -11.78
CA VAL A 28 3.02 -2.11 -11.09
C VAL A 28 4.19 -3.09 -11.03
N ASP A 29 4.91 -3.28 -12.14
CA ASP A 29 6.11 -4.13 -12.17
C ASP A 29 7.19 -3.60 -11.21
N ALA A 30 7.35 -2.28 -11.11
CA ALA A 30 8.26 -1.65 -10.17
C ALA A 30 7.84 -1.85 -8.70
N ALA A 31 6.54 -1.75 -8.40
CA ALA A 31 6.00 -2.07 -7.08
C ALA A 31 6.30 -3.52 -6.69
N LEU A 32 6.08 -4.47 -7.61
CA LEU A 32 6.37 -5.88 -7.40
C LEU A 32 7.87 -6.18 -7.31
N ALA A 33 8.73 -5.36 -7.93
CA ALA A 33 10.18 -5.50 -7.87
C ALA A 33 10.82 -4.79 -6.66
N TRP A 34 10.08 -3.95 -5.93
CA TRP A 34 10.60 -3.20 -4.79
C TRP A 34 11.04 -4.16 -3.68
N ASP A 35 12.31 -4.12 -3.31
CA ASP A 35 12.95 -5.10 -2.42
C ASP A 35 12.86 -4.75 -0.93
N GLY A 36 12.13 -3.69 -0.58
CA GLY A 36 12.08 -3.21 0.80
C GLY A 36 13.34 -2.44 1.20
N ALA A 37 14.02 -1.74 0.29
CA ALA A 37 15.31 -1.04 0.51
C ALA A 37 15.41 -0.07 1.70
N ALA A 38 14.34 0.15 2.48
CA ALA A 38 14.44 0.83 3.76
C ALA A 38 15.21 -0.03 4.79
N ALA A 39 16.12 0.60 5.54
CA ALA A 39 16.92 -0.11 6.54
C ALA A 39 16.02 -0.79 7.58
N GLY A 40 16.25 -2.08 7.81
CA GLY A 40 15.52 -2.87 8.81
C GLY A 40 14.25 -3.56 8.30
N VAL A 41 13.92 -3.46 7.01
CA VAL A 41 12.84 -4.23 6.39
C VAL A 41 13.40 -5.57 5.88
N ALA A 42 12.79 -6.67 6.29
CA ALA A 42 13.17 -8.03 5.91
C ALA A 42 12.00 -8.74 5.22
N GLU A 43 12.22 -9.26 4.01
CA GLU A 43 11.21 -9.99 3.26
C GLU A 43 10.97 -11.38 3.85
N LEU A 44 9.72 -11.82 3.79
CA LEU A 44 9.32 -13.19 4.14
C LEU A 44 8.21 -13.68 3.20
N GLU A 45 7.96 -14.99 3.25
CA GLU A 45 6.81 -15.56 2.56
C GLU A 45 5.53 -15.05 3.20
N CYS A 46 4.61 -14.58 2.36
CA CYS A 46 3.34 -14.09 2.81
C CYS A 46 2.56 -15.12 3.69
N ALA A 47 2.64 -16.40 3.34
CA ALA A 47 2.01 -17.47 4.12
C ALA A 47 2.56 -17.61 5.56
N ASP A 48 3.75 -17.06 5.85
CA ASP A 48 4.33 -17.07 7.20
C ASP A 48 3.70 -16.00 8.11
N LEU A 49 3.10 -14.94 7.56
CA LEU A 49 2.34 -13.94 8.35
C LEU A 49 0.96 -14.47 8.74
N GLN A 50 0.23 -15.06 7.79
CA GLN A 50 -1.07 -15.64 8.04
C GLN A 50 -1.30 -16.88 7.18
N THR A 51 -1.49 -18.02 7.85
CA THR A 51 -1.69 -19.32 7.20
C THR A 51 -3.02 -19.44 6.46
N ASP A 52 -3.98 -18.57 6.81
CA ASP A 52 -5.37 -18.63 6.35
C ASP A 52 -5.67 -17.60 5.24
N TRP A 53 -4.65 -16.94 4.68
CA TRP A 53 -4.87 -16.20 3.45
C TRP A 53 -5.42 -17.13 2.39
N SER A 54 -6.61 -16.78 1.90
CA SER A 54 -7.33 -17.67 1.00
C SER A 54 -6.53 -17.87 -0.29
N GLU A 55 -6.70 -19.02 -0.95
CA GLU A 55 -6.04 -19.27 -2.23
C GLU A 55 -6.50 -18.31 -3.35
N ASP A 56 -7.50 -17.46 -3.08
CA ASP A 56 -7.91 -16.37 -3.95
C ASP A 56 -6.90 -15.22 -3.91
N ALA A 57 -6.29 -14.94 -5.07
CA ALA A 57 -5.31 -13.88 -5.26
C ALA A 57 -5.84 -12.48 -4.91
N THR A 58 -7.16 -12.27 -4.88
CA THR A 58 -7.76 -11.00 -4.45
C THR A 58 -7.74 -10.80 -2.93
N THR A 59 -7.45 -11.86 -2.17
CA THR A 59 -7.50 -11.87 -0.70
C THR A 59 -6.15 -12.09 -0.04
N ARG A 60 -5.09 -12.28 -0.83
CA ARG A 60 -3.73 -12.46 -0.36
C ARG A 60 -2.86 -11.29 -0.83
N PRO A 61 -1.96 -10.76 0.00
CA PRO A 61 -0.98 -9.80 -0.46
C PRO A 61 -0.02 -10.43 -1.47
N GLU A 62 0.50 -9.58 -2.35
CA GLU A 62 1.48 -9.94 -3.37
C GLU A 62 2.85 -10.19 -2.74
N ARG A 63 3.23 -9.37 -1.76
CA ARG A 63 4.53 -9.45 -1.07
C ARG A 63 4.44 -8.99 0.38
N CYS A 64 5.33 -9.52 1.21
CA CYS A 64 5.29 -9.36 2.65
C CYS A 64 6.68 -9.15 3.23
N TRP A 65 6.77 -8.26 4.22
CA TRP A 65 7.98 -7.98 4.97
C TRP A 65 7.67 -7.82 6.45
N THR A 66 8.73 -7.79 7.25
CA THR A 66 8.71 -7.34 8.64
C THR A 66 9.72 -6.22 8.83
N PHE A 67 9.49 -5.36 9.81
CA PHE A 67 10.48 -4.39 10.27
C PHE A 67 10.29 -4.09 11.75
N GLU A 68 11.34 -3.62 12.39
CA GLU A 68 11.30 -3.16 13.78
C GLU A 68 11.27 -1.62 13.82
N GLU A 69 10.42 -1.06 14.69
CA GLU A 69 10.41 0.37 15.00
C GLU A 69 10.30 0.59 16.51
N SER A 70 10.86 1.70 16.98
CA SER A 70 10.85 2.07 18.40
C SER A 70 10.62 3.58 18.62
N ASP A 71 10.23 4.28 17.57
CA ASP A 71 10.11 5.74 17.51
C ASP A 71 8.73 6.19 16.97
N GLY A 72 7.83 5.23 16.74
CA GLY A 72 6.48 5.45 16.29
C GLY A 72 6.29 5.05 14.83
N LEU A 73 5.34 4.13 14.60
CA LEU A 73 5.00 3.60 13.29
C LEU A 73 4.86 4.65 12.17
N PRO A 74 4.19 5.82 12.34
CA PRO A 74 4.04 6.76 11.24
C PRO A 74 5.35 7.31 10.68
N GLY A 75 6.38 7.50 11.53
CA GLY A 75 7.70 7.96 11.10
C GLY A 75 8.44 6.90 10.28
N ALA A 76 8.54 5.68 10.82
CA ALA A 76 9.14 4.54 10.12
C ALA A 76 8.40 4.24 8.81
N PHE A 77 7.07 4.23 8.83
CA PHE A 77 6.24 3.99 7.66
C PHE A 77 6.37 5.11 6.61
N ALA A 78 6.50 6.38 7.01
CA ALA A 78 6.77 7.47 6.07
C ALA A 78 8.12 7.30 5.33
N ALA A 79 9.16 6.81 6.03
CA ALA A 79 10.44 6.51 5.38
C ALA A 79 10.32 5.34 4.38
N ILE A 80 9.61 4.28 4.75
CA ILE A 80 9.33 3.13 3.88
C ILE A 80 8.55 3.57 2.63
N THR A 81 7.45 4.30 2.82
CA THR A 81 6.59 4.77 1.72
C THR A 81 7.30 5.77 0.81
N THR A 82 8.25 6.57 1.31
CA THR A 82 9.10 7.42 0.47
C THR A 82 9.93 6.56 -0.49
N SER A 83 10.63 5.54 0.02
CA SER A 83 11.39 4.60 -0.83
C SER A 83 10.50 3.86 -1.83
N PHE A 84 9.30 3.46 -1.41
CA PHE A 84 8.33 2.81 -2.28
C PHE A 84 7.84 3.75 -3.40
N SER A 85 7.55 5.00 -3.06
CA SER A 85 7.10 6.04 -4.00
C SER A 85 8.15 6.37 -5.06
N GLU A 86 9.43 6.35 -4.68
CA GLU A 86 10.54 6.47 -5.64
C GLU A 86 10.57 5.30 -6.64
N ALA A 87 10.21 4.08 -6.22
CA ALA A 87 10.15 2.91 -7.10
C ALA A 87 8.95 2.98 -8.05
N VAL A 88 7.75 3.30 -7.54
CA VAL A 88 6.51 3.34 -8.34
C VAL A 88 6.41 4.62 -9.19
N GLY A 89 7.12 5.69 -8.81
CA GLY A 89 7.12 6.96 -9.52
C GLY A 89 5.88 7.84 -9.25
N SER A 90 5.20 7.62 -8.13
CA SER A 90 4.02 8.37 -7.72
C SER A 90 3.97 8.55 -6.19
N GLU A 91 3.28 9.60 -5.74
CA GLU A 91 3.13 9.90 -4.32
C GLU A 91 1.93 9.13 -3.71
N PRO A 92 2.01 8.75 -2.43
CA PRO A 92 0.92 8.04 -1.78
C PRO A 92 -0.17 8.99 -1.30
N THR A 93 -1.38 8.44 -1.18
CA THR A 93 -2.39 8.93 -0.26
C THR A 93 -2.34 8.11 1.02
N PHE A 94 -2.07 8.76 2.16
CA PHE A 94 -2.05 8.09 3.46
C PHE A 94 -3.47 7.91 4.02
N GLY A 95 -3.71 6.76 4.65
CA GLY A 95 -4.93 6.53 5.39
C GLY A 95 -4.99 7.33 6.70
N PRO A 96 -6.18 7.46 7.32
CA PRO A 96 -6.38 8.30 8.51
C PRO A 96 -5.44 7.96 9.68
N SER A 97 -5.19 6.66 9.92
CA SER A 97 -4.34 6.15 11.01
C SER A 97 -2.86 6.58 10.92
N CYS A 98 -2.36 6.87 9.72
CA CYS A 98 -1.03 7.44 9.53
C CYS A 98 -1.03 8.97 9.51
N ALA A 99 -2.13 9.57 9.07
CA ALA A 99 -2.26 11.02 8.93
C ALA A 99 -2.49 11.73 10.28
N ALA A 100 -3.00 11.03 11.30
CA ALA A 100 -3.35 11.59 12.61
C ALA A 100 -2.21 11.56 13.65
N TRP A 101 -0.95 11.36 13.23
CA TRP A 101 0.18 11.23 14.16
C TRP A 101 0.32 12.44 15.10
N THR A 102 0.46 12.14 16.39
CA THR A 102 0.97 13.06 17.42
C THR A 102 2.11 12.35 18.13
N GLU A 103 3.15 13.09 18.54
CA GLU A 103 4.36 12.53 19.21
C GLU A 103 4.07 11.63 20.42
N THR A 104 2.86 11.72 20.99
CA THR A 104 2.45 11.00 22.20
C THR A 104 1.59 9.76 21.94
N GLN A 105 1.32 9.39 20.68
CA GLN A 105 0.43 8.28 20.36
C GLN A 105 1.09 7.27 19.42
N ARG A 106 1.12 6.00 19.85
CA ARG A 106 1.49 4.88 19.00
C ARG A 106 0.33 4.51 18.07
N SER A 107 0.63 4.33 16.78
CA SER A 107 -0.29 3.69 15.83
C SER A 107 0.01 2.20 15.77
N LEU A 108 -1.03 1.36 15.88
CA LEU A 108 -0.91 -0.10 15.76
C LEU A 108 -0.90 -0.57 14.30
N GLY A 109 -1.24 0.33 13.38
CA GLY A 109 -1.26 0.06 11.95
C GLY A 109 -1.25 1.33 11.13
N CYS A 110 -0.83 1.18 9.88
CA CYS A 110 -0.66 2.25 8.92
C CYS A 110 -0.97 1.77 7.50
N GLN A 111 -1.43 2.67 6.63
CA GLN A 111 -1.66 2.36 5.22
C GLN A 111 -1.31 3.55 4.32
N ALA A 112 -0.81 3.22 3.13
CA ALA A 112 -0.56 4.15 2.04
C ALA A 112 -1.07 3.54 0.72
N ARG A 113 -1.67 4.38 -0.12
CA ARG A 113 -2.31 3.99 -1.38
C ARG A 113 -1.72 4.77 -2.54
N TRP A 114 -1.47 4.10 -3.65
CA TRP A 114 -1.12 4.69 -4.95
C TRP A 114 -2.15 4.26 -5.99
N THR A 115 -2.55 5.18 -6.85
CA THR A 115 -3.40 4.88 -8.02
C THR A 115 -2.54 5.00 -9.27
N VAL A 116 -2.44 3.90 -10.01
CA VAL A 116 -1.63 3.75 -11.23
C VAL A 116 -2.55 3.29 -12.35
N GLY A 117 -2.96 4.21 -13.21
CA GLY A 117 -4.06 3.97 -14.17
C GLY A 117 -5.33 3.57 -13.44
N ASP A 118 -5.87 2.38 -13.77
CA ASP A 118 -7.04 1.77 -13.12
C ASP A 118 -6.67 0.78 -12.00
N THR A 119 -5.38 0.69 -11.62
CA THR A 119 -4.88 -0.21 -10.58
C THR A 119 -4.60 0.56 -9.30
N THR A 120 -5.02 -0.02 -8.18
CA THR A 120 -4.68 0.42 -6.84
C THR A 120 -3.56 -0.44 -6.29
N VAL A 121 -2.47 0.22 -5.88
CA VAL A 121 -1.39 -0.38 -5.11
C VAL A 121 -1.54 0.10 -3.68
N LEU A 122 -1.54 -0.84 -2.75
CA LEU A 122 -1.69 -0.55 -1.33
C LEU A 122 -0.54 -1.18 -0.55
N LEU A 123 0.10 -0.38 0.28
CA LEU A 123 1.04 -0.85 1.28
C LEU A 123 0.40 -0.65 2.65
N THR A 124 0.30 -1.71 3.44
CA THR A 124 -0.20 -1.63 4.82
C THR A 124 0.83 -2.15 5.79
N SER A 125 0.76 -1.69 7.02
CA SER A 125 1.55 -2.16 8.13
C SER A 125 0.69 -2.35 9.37
N GLY A 126 1.03 -3.34 10.19
CA GLY A 126 0.41 -3.60 11.47
C GLY A 126 1.38 -4.32 12.41
N LEU A 127 1.07 -4.34 13.71
CA LEU A 127 1.85 -5.13 14.66
C LEU A 127 1.70 -6.63 14.39
N THR A 128 2.81 -7.37 14.43
CA THR A 128 2.76 -8.83 14.30
C THR A 128 2.08 -9.47 15.51
N LEU A 129 1.25 -10.48 15.27
CA LEU A 129 0.61 -11.24 16.35
C LEU A 129 1.63 -11.99 17.21
N GLU A 130 2.72 -12.46 16.61
CA GLU A 130 3.82 -13.13 17.34
C GLU A 130 4.50 -12.18 18.33
N TRP A 131 4.81 -10.96 17.91
CA TRP A 131 5.37 -9.95 18.82
C TRP A 131 4.38 -9.61 19.94
N LEU A 132 3.10 -9.43 19.62
CA LEU A 132 2.07 -9.16 20.62
C LEU A 132 1.96 -10.27 21.66
N GLY A 133 1.98 -11.53 21.20
CA GLY A 133 1.97 -12.70 22.07
C GLY A 133 3.19 -12.73 22.98
N SER A 134 4.38 -12.56 22.41
CA SER A 134 5.66 -12.57 23.14
C SER A 134 5.72 -11.45 24.18
N MET A 135 5.28 -10.23 23.81
CA MET A 135 5.25 -9.08 24.71
C MET A 135 4.33 -9.32 25.92
N VAL A 136 3.14 -9.87 25.69
CA VAL A 136 2.20 -10.21 26.78
C VAL A 136 2.73 -11.33 27.68
N GLU A 137 3.48 -12.29 27.13
CA GLU A 137 4.11 -13.36 27.91
C GLU A 137 5.28 -12.87 28.76
N GLU A 138 6.10 -11.97 28.22
CA GLU A 138 7.29 -11.43 28.89
C GLU A 138 6.94 -10.35 29.93
N ASP A 139 6.03 -9.43 29.60
CA ASP A 139 5.53 -8.39 30.49
C ASP A 139 4.02 -8.18 30.30
N PRO A 140 3.17 -8.92 31.06
CA PRO A 140 1.72 -8.79 31.00
C PRO A 140 1.19 -7.41 31.38
N ALA A 141 2.02 -6.55 31.98
CA ALA A 141 1.65 -5.19 32.39
C ALA A 141 2.17 -4.12 31.41
N ALA A 142 2.87 -4.51 30.34
CA ALA A 142 3.36 -3.59 29.33
C ALA A 142 2.21 -2.84 28.66
N ASP A 143 2.37 -1.53 28.53
CA ASP A 143 1.45 -0.71 27.76
C ASP A 143 1.84 -0.79 26.28
N ILE A 144 1.07 -1.57 25.50
CA ILE A 144 1.24 -1.69 24.05
C ILE A 144 1.25 -0.33 23.32
N LEU A 145 0.65 0.70 23.92
CA LEU A 145 0.61 2.05 23.36
C LEU A 145 1.84 2.89 23.69
N ASP A 146 2.79 2.38 24.48
CA ASP A 146 4.06 3.06 24.74
C ASP A 146 4.88 3.16 23.44
N PRO A 147 5.15 4.38 22.94
CA PRO A 147 5.87 4.59 21.68
C PRO A 147 7.37 4.28 21.78
N THR A 148 7.90 4.06 22.99
CA THR A 148 9.32 3.74 23.21
C THR A 148 9.62 2.24 23.15
N LEU A 149 8.58 1.40 23.18
CA LEU A 149 8.74 -0.04 23.04
C LEU A 149 9.10 -0.39 21.60
N THR A 150 10.20 -1.10 21.40
CA THR A 150 10.51 -1.71 20.11
C THR A 150 9.44 -2.74 19.75
N ALA A 151 8.79 -2.55 18.60
CA ALA A 151 7.83 -3.51 18.08
C ALA A 151 8.17 -3.99 16.68
N THR A 152 7.83 -5.25 16.43
CA THR A 152 7.89 -5.85 15.10
C THR A 152 6.56 -5.65 14.40
N HIS A 153 6.62 -4.98 13.26
CA HIS A 153 5.48 -4.80 12.37
C HIS A 153 5.62 -5.70 11.15
N GLU A 154 4.48 -6.19 10.68
CA GLU A 154 4.34 -6.70 9.33
C GLU A 154 4.09 -5.54 8.36
N LEU A 155 4.53 -5.74 7.12
CA LEU A 155 4.31 -4.85 5.99
C LEU A 155 3.80 -5.71 4.84
N THR A 156 2.66 -5.36 4.26
CA THR A 156 2.05 -6.14 3.18
C THR A 156 1.72 -5.27 1.98
N LEU A 157 2.05 -5.76 0.80
CA LEU A 157 1.76 -5.13 -0.49
C LEU A 157 0.56 -5.82 -1.12
N TRP A 158 -0.43 -5.04 -1.49
CA TRP A 158 -1.63 -5.48 -2.20
C TRP A 158 -1.71 -4.72 -3.53
N ILE A 159 -2.09 -5.42 -4.58
CA ILE A 159 -2.30 -4.84 -5.91
C ILE A 159 -3.63 -5.35 -6.44
N GLY A 160 -4.51 -4.45 -6.83
CA GLY A 160 -5.84 -4.82 -7.28
C GLY A 160 -6.59 -3.67 -7.96
N GLY A 161 -7.78 -3.98 -8.47
CA GLY A 161 -8.69 -2.98 -9.03
C GLY A 161 -9.81 -2.61 -8.04
N GLU A 162 -11.01 -2.40 -8.57
CA GLU A 162 -12.21 -1.98 -7.82
C GLU A 162 -12.53 -2.86 -6.60
N GLU A 163 -12.31 -4.18 -6.69
CA GLU A 163 -12.56 -5.12 -5.56
C GLU A 163 -11.66 -4.84 -4.35
N LEU A 164 -10.39 -4.47 -4.58
CA LEU A 164 -9.48 -4.07 -3.50
C LEU A 164 -9.95 -2.76 -2.88
N GLU A 165 -10.39 -1.80 -3.70
CA GLU A 165 -10.89 -0.51 -3.19
C GLU A 165 -12.14 -0.70 -2.31
N GLU A 166 -13.10 -1.51 -2.75
CA GLU A 166 -14.31 -1.83 -1.96
C GLU A 166 -13.97 -2.55 -0.64
N GLY A 167 -12.95 -3.42 -0.64
CA GLY A 167 -12.46 -4.07 0.56
C GLY A 167 -11.82 -3.10 1.55
N LEU A 168 -11.07 -2.11 1.05
CA LEU A 168 -10.39 -1.11 1.87
C LEU A 168 -11.33 -0.10 2.50
N ASP A 169 -12.32 0.37 1.75
CA ASP A 169 -13.32 1.30 2.27
C ASP A 169 -14.12 0.66 3.42
N GLN A 170 -14.28 -0.66 3.40
CA GLN A 170 -14.86 -1.42 4.52
C GLN A 170 -13.89 -1.59 5.69
N ALA A 171 -12.60 -1.76 5.44
CA ALA A 171 -11.57 -1.88 6.47
C ALA A 171 -11.38 -0.56 7.26
N GLU A 172 -11.44 0.59 6.59
CA GLU A 172 -11.34 1.91 7.23
C GLU A 172 -12.46 2.21 8.24
N LEU A 173 -13.63 1.55 8.08
CA LEU A 173 -14.73 1.63 9.04
C LEU A 173 -14.43 0.95 10.39
N PHE A 174 -13.43 0.07 10.45
CA PHE A 174 -13.03 -0.60 11.70
C PHE A 174 -11.93 0.16 12.46
N TYR A 175 -11.21 1.06 11.78
CA TYR A 175 -10.13 1.86 12.37
C TYR A 175 -10.53 3.31 12.69
N THR A 176 -11.73 3.73 12.29
CA THR A 176 -12.32 4.99 12.77
C THR A 176 -12.95 4.76 14.14
N ASP A 177 -12.42 5.48 15.13
CA ASP A 177 -12.87 5.48 16.53
C ASP A 177 -14.40 5.50 16.64
N PRO A 178 -15.06 4.52 17.30
CA PRO A 178 -16.50 4.56 17.54
C PRO A 178 -16.90 5.70 18.51
N ALA A 179 -15.96 6.47 19.05
CA ALA A 179 -16.18 7.60 19.95
C ALA A 179 -16.10 9.00 19.31
N ALA A 180 -16.02 9.12 17.97
CA ALA A 180 -16.17 10.40 17.28
C ALA A 180 -17.63 10.89 17.20
#